data_AF-A0A2I1P8E6-F1
#
_entry.id   AF-A0A2I1P8E6-F1
#
_cell.length_a   1.000
_cell.length_b   1.000
_cell.length_c   1.000
_cell.angle_alpha   90.00
_cell.angle_beta   90.00
_cell.angle_gamma   90.00
#
_symmetry.space_group_name_H-M   'P 1'
#
loop_
_entity.id
_entity.type
_entity.pdbx_description
1 polymer ?
#
loop_
_entity_poly.entity_id
_entity_poly.type
_entity_poly.pdbx_seq_one_letter_code
_entity_poly.pdbx_strand_id
1 'polypeptide(L)'
;MASDHGPLAPGQWPAVTHEEHPWDLHPVTGLSRQDTWRVGRPYRAAVPPRIATLDLRVSPAAAALAEEAAAAVSAFDAEHGGAVAPYAAILLRSESASSSEIEHLSASARKVAEAQVNGSGTEHAVMIVGNVAAMEAALRLSDRLDPEAVLAMHRELMRTSDPDIAGRYRDDQVWIGGSARLGAGSPHDADFVPPVADRVPGLVTDVMAFAARVDLPAVAQAAVAHAQFETIHPFSDGNGRTGRALLQAMLRAHRLTRSASVPLSSGLLSDPNRYFDALTAYREGEVDPIVECVARASLVGVQNGRALVADLQAVRALWAELLTGLRADAGARRLADKLFQQPVVSAPMARELLQISANEHRHLDALVERGILKTSQDHKTRNRTWRADHVLKALDDYAARAGRRRRG
;
A
#
# COMPACT_ATOMS: atom_id res chain seq x y z
N MET A 1 12.60 -7.64 36.76
CA MET A 1 11.76 -8.70 37.34
C MET A 1 11.11 -9.43 36.17
N ALA A 2 11.44 -10.70 35.95
CA ALA A 2 10.82 -11.50 34.90
C ALA A 2 9.33 -11.63 35.21
N SER A 3 8.48 -11.08 34.36
CA SER A 3 7.04 -11.29 34.42
C SER A 3 6.76 -12.74 34.04
N ASP A 4 6.58 -13.55 35.09
CA ASP A 4 6.14 -14.93 35.03
C ASP A 4 4.69 -14.96 34.55
N HIS A 5 4.50 -14.93 33.22
CA HIS A 5 3.22 -15.23 32.61
C HIS A 5 3.10 -16.76 32.60
N GLY A 6 2.21 -17.30 33.44
CA GLY A 6 1.84 -18.71 33.42
C GLY A 6 1.48 -19.18 32.00
N PRO A 7 1.52 -20.50 31.73
CA PRO A 7 1.31 -21.02 30.38
C PRO A 7 0.01 -20.49 29.79
N LEU A 8 0.10 -19.88 28.60
CA LEU A 8 -1.05 -19.36 27.85
C LEU A 8 -2.13 -20.43 27.78
N ALA A 9 -3.38 -20.02 28.03
CA ALA A 9 -4.50 -20.93 27.87
C ALA A 9 -4.51 -21.47 26.42
N PRO A 10 -4.84 -22.75 26.19
CA PRO A 10 -4.91 -23.31 24.85
C PRO A 10 -5.83 -22.48 23.95
N GLY A 11 -5.26 -21.84 22.93
CA GLY A 11 -5.99 -21.00 21.97
C GLY A 11 -5.93 -19.48 22.20
N GLN A 12 -5.16 -18.99 23.17
CA GLN A 12 -4.93 -17.55 23.36
C GLN A 12 -3.76 -17.07 22.49
N TRP A 13 -3.95 -15.96 21.76
CA TRP A 13 -2.86 -15.33 21.02
C TRP A 13 -1.95 -14.56 21.99
N PRO A 14 -0.61 -14.69 21.90
CA PRO A 14 0.29 -14.05 22.83
C PRO A 14 0.31 -12.52 22.65
N ALA A 15 0.27 -11.80 23.78
CA ALA A 15 0.51 -10.36 23.79
C ALA A 15 1.99 -10.03 23.58
N VAL A 16 2.26 -8.83 23.08
CA VAL A 16 3.60 -8.24 22.96
C VAL A 16 4.12 -7.94 24.37
N THR A 17 5.30 -8.47 24.66
CA THR A 17 6.01 -8.14 25.92
C THR A 17 7.01 -7.01 25.65
N HIS A 18 7.72 -6.54 26.68
CA HIS A 18 8.65 -5.42 26.54
C HIS A 18 9.90 -5.65 27.38
N GLU A 19 11.03 -5.16 26.87
CA GLU A 19 12.32 -5.18 27.56
C GLU A 19 12.92 -3.78 27.64
N GLU A 20 13.71 -3.52 28.69
CA GLU A 20 14.35 -2.22 28.90
C GLU A 20 15.70 -2.16 28.17
N HIS A 21 15.95 -1.04 27.49
CA HIS A 21 17.20 -0.75 26.81
C HIS A 21 17.74 0.62 27.23
N PRO A 22 19.07 0.77 27.39
CA PRO A 22 19.66 2.04 27.73
C PRO A 22 19.40 3.07 26.61
N TRP A 23 19.16 4.32 27.01
CA TRP A 23 19.10 5.44 26.08
C TRP A 23 20.36 6.28 26.22
N ASP A 24 21.26 6.17 25.25
CA ASP A 24 22.44 7.02 25.19
C ASP A 24 22.05 8.39 24.64
N LEU A 25 21.94 9.37 25.54
CA LEU A 25 21.77 10.76 25.17
C LEU A 25 23.04 11.27 24.50
N HIS A 26 23.01 11.47 23.18
CA HIS A 26 23.80 12.57 22.63
C HIS A 26 23.36 13.86 23.34
N PRO A 27 24.29 14.74 23.76
CA PRO A 27 23.95 15.89 24.60
C PRO A 27 23.02 16.85 23.85
N VAL A 28 21.72 16.70 24.06
CA VAL A 28 20.71 17.63 23.52
C VAL A 28 20.70 18.86 24.42
N THR A 29 21.32 19.94 23.92
CA THR A 29 21.31 21.24 24.63
C THR A 29 19.93 21.90 24.53
N GLY A 30 19.46 22.50 25.63
CA GLY A 30 18.21 23.26 25.65
C GLY A 30 16.97 22.53 26.19
N LEU A 31 17.12 21.29 26.69
CA LEU A 31 16.04 20.57 27.38
C LEU A 31 15.78 21.13 28.78
N SER A 32 14.52 21.09 29.23
CA SER A 32 14.17 21.40 30.62
C SER A 32 14.74 20.32 31.55
N ARG A 33 14.93 20.64 32.84
CA ARG A 33 15.36 19.64 33.84
C ARG A 33 14.45 18.41 33.89
N GLN A 34 13.14 18.61 33.71
CA GLN A 34 12.15 17.53 33.68
C GLN A 34 12.34 16.64 32.45
N ASP A 35 12.59 17.25 31.29
CA ASP A 35 12.84 16.52 30.05
C ASP A 35 14.15 15.74 30.13
N THR A 36 15.24 16.36 30.59
CA THR A 36 16.54 15.70 30.79
C THR A 36 16.42 14.49 31.74
N TRP A 37 15.67 14.63 32.83
CA TRP A 37 15.43 13.50 33.74
C TRP A 37 14.60 12.39 33.11
N ARG A 38 13.61 12.74 32.26
CA ARG A 38 12.75 11.76 31.57
C ARG A 38 13.54 10.96 30.53
N VAL A 39 14.33 11.65 29.70
CA VAL A 39 15.12 11.01 28.63
C VAL A 39 16.41 10.37 29.14
N GLY A 40 16.85 10.62 30.37
CA GLY A 40 18.01 9.97 30.98
C GLY A 40 17.75 8.57 31.51
N ARG A 41 16.61 7.94 31.18
CA ARG A 41 16.20 6.62 31.66
C ARG A 41 16.27 5.58 30.54
N PRO A 42 16.31 4.28 30.86
CA PRO A 42 16.06 3.24 29.87
C PRO A 42 14.67 3.41 29.23
N TYR A 43 14.56 3.12 27.93
CA TYR A 43 13.26 3.04 27.25
C TYR A 43 12.82 1.58 27.16
N ARG A 44 11.52 1.35 26.91
CA ARG A 44 10.96 -0.01 26.75
C ARG A 44 10.76 -0.31 25.28
N ALA A 45 11.48 -1.28 24.74
CA ALA A 45 11.27 -1.79 23.38
C ALA A 45 10.33 -2.99 23.41
N ALA A 46 9.49 -3.12 22.40
CA ALA A 46 8.61 -4.26 22.23
C ALA A 46 9.41 -5.57 21.99
N VAL A 47 8.87 -6.68 22.46
CA VAL A 47 9.35 -8.04 22.15
C VAL A 47 8.15 -8.79 21.57
N PRO A 48 7.94 -8.72 20.25
CA PRO A 48 6.86 -9.43 19.59
C PRO A 48 7.03 -10.95 19.74
N PRO A 49 5.93 -11.69 19.94
CA PRO A 49 5.99 -13.15 20.02
C PRO A 49 6.35 -13.76 18.67
N ARG A 50 6.91 -14.97 18.69
CA ARG A 50 7.04 -15.80 17.49
C ARG A 50 5.70 -16.48 17.21
N ILE A 51 5.22 -16.37 15.98
CA ILE A 51 3.88 -16.78 15.57
C ILE A 51 3.88 -17.88 14.50
N ALA A 52 5.04 -18.22 13.90
CA ALA A 52 5.16 -19.17 12.80
C ALA A 52 4.36 -20.48 12.99
N THR A 53 4.41 -21.05 14.20
CA THR A 53 3.77 -22.34 14.53
C THR A 53 2.48 -22.22 15.33
N LEU A 54 1.97 -21.00 15.58
CA LEU A 54 0.77 -20.80 16.39
C LEU A 54 -0.49 -21.09 15.59
N ASP A 55 -1.48 -21.71 16.23
CA ASP A 55 -2.80 -21.90 15.63
C ASP A 55 -3.60 -20.61 15.72
N LEU A 56 -3.96 -20.05 14.56
CA LEU A 56 -4.84 -18.88 14.49
C LEU A 56 -6.28 -19.30 14.77
N ARG A 57 -6.81 -18.87 15.92
CA ARG A 57 -8.23 -19.00 16.27
C ARG A 57 -8.85 -17.61 16.34
N VAL A 58 -9.96 -17.45 15.63
CA VAL A 58 -10.77 -16.23 15.61
C VAL A 58 -12.19 -16.56 16.05
N SER A 59 -12.96 -15.58 16.50
CA SER A 59 -14.38 -15.83 16.82
C SER A 59 -15.18 -16.23 15.56
N PRO A 60 -16.34 -16.91 15.73
CA PRO A 60 -17.22 -17.21 14.62
C PRO A 60 -17.66 -15.97 13.82
N ALA A 61 -17.81 -14.82 14.48
CA ALA A 61 -18.18 -13.57 13.82
C ALA A 61 -17.05 -13.05 12.92
N ALA A 62 -15.82 -13.03 13.42
CA ALA A 62 -14.65 -12.64 12.65
C ALA A 62 -14.38 -13.62 11.48
N ALA A 63 -14.54 -14.92 11.71
CA ALA A 63 -14.44 -15.96 10.68
C ALA A 63 -15.46 -15.74 9.55
N ALA A 64 -16.75 -15.59 9.88
CA ALA A 64 -17.80 -15.38 8.89
C ALA A 64 -17.58 -14.10 8.06
N LEU A 65 -17.11 -13.03 8.70
CA LEU A 65 -16.78 -11.78 8.01
C LEU A 65 -15.57 -11.93 7.07
N ALA A 66 -14.55 -12.67 7.50
CA ALA A 66 -13.37 -12.97 6.69
C ALA A 66 -13.74 -13.81 5.46
N GLU A 67 -14.64 -14.78 5.60
CA GLU A 67 -15.19 -15.57 4.50
C GLU A 67 -16.00 -14.72 3.51
N GLU A 68 -16.88 -13.85 4.00
CA GLU A 68 -17.64 -12.91 3.17
C GLU A 68 -16.70 -12.00 2.36
N ALA A 69 -15.66 -11.46 3.01
CA ALA A 69 -14.65 -10.64 2.36
C ALA A 69 -13.89 -11.42 1.28
N ALA A 70 -13.45 -12.66 1.56
CA ALA A 70 -12.76 -13.51 0.58
C ALA A 70 -13.63 -13.80 -0.65
N ALA A 71 -14.92 -14.08 -0.44
CA ALA A 71 -15.90 -14.30 -1.50
C ALA A 71 -16.10 -13.04 -2.34
N ALA A 72 -16.25 -11.87 -1.70
CA ALA A 72 -16.45 -10.60 -2.38
C ALA A 72 -15.22 -10.19 -3.23
N VAL A 73 -14.01 -10.39 -2.70
CA VAL A 73 -12.75 -10.14 -3.43
C VAL A 73 -12.65 -11.07 -4.65
N SER A 74 -12.92 -12.36 -4.46
CA SER A 74 -12.88 -13.35 -5.54
C SER A 74 -13.92 -13.05 -6.62
N ALA A 75 -15.13 -12.65 -6.22
CA ALA A 75 -16.20 -12.25 -7.13
C ALA A 75 -15.82 -10.99 -7.92
N PHE A 76 -15.23 -9.98 -7.26
CA PHE A 76 -14.76 -8.78 -7.95
C PHE A 76 -13.70 -9.08 -9.01
N ASP A 77 -12.72 -9.93 -8.72
CA ASP A 77 -11.71 -10.36 -9.70
C ASP A 77 -12.35 -11.17 -10.84
N ALA A 78 -13.31 -12.05 -10.54
CA ALA A 78 -13.99 -12.91 -11.53
C ALA A 78 -14.95 -12.15 -12.45
N GLU A 79 -15.80 -11.27 -11.89
CA GLU A 79 -16.73 -10.39 -12.60
C GLU A 79 -16.02 -9.59 -13.70
N HIS A 80 -14.72 -9.36 -13.51
CA HIS A 80 -13.94 -8.54 -14.40
C HIS A 80 -12.71 -9.24 -14.99
N GLY A 81 -12.57 -10.56 -14.91
CA GLY A 81 -11.41 -11.28 -15.45
C GLY A 81 -11.14 -11.05 -16.95
N GLY A 82 -12.17 -10.69 -17.73
CA GLY A 82 -12.02 -10.25 -19.13
C GLY A 82 -12.08 -8.71 -19.34
N ALA A 83 -12.69 -7.96 -18.43
CA ALA A 83 -12.98 -6.53 -18.57
C ALA A 83 -12.07 -5.60 -17.74
N VAL A 84 -11.42 -6.11 -16.69
CA VAL A 84 -10.48 -5.40 -15.80
C VAL A 84 -9.03 -5.67 -16.11
N ALA A 85 -8.66 -6.69 -16.90
CA ALA A 85 -7.28 -6.78 -17.40
C ALA A 85 -6.80 -5.45 -18.04
N PRO A 86 -7.64 -4.69 -18.80
CA PRO A 86 -7.29 -3.34 -19.24
C PRO A 86 -7.17 -2.28 -18.13
N TYR A 87 -7.81 -2.48 -16.97
CA TYR A 87 -7.88 -1.55 -15.84
C TYR A 87 -7.01 -1.94 -14.65
N ALA A 88 -6.36 -3.11 -14.67
CA ALA A 88 -5.57 -3.63 -13.54
C ALA A 88 -4.49 -2.63 -13.10
N ALA A 89 -3.79 -2.02 -14.06
CA ALA A 89 -2.80 -0.98 -13.80
C ALA A 89 -3.41 0.28 -13.14
N ILE A 90 -4.66 0.62 -13.43
CA ILE A 90 -5.34 1.76 -12.82
C ILE A 90 -5.78 1.42 -11.40
N LEU A 91 -6.38 0.24 -11.18
CA LEU A 91 -6.74 -0.24 -9.86
C LEU A 91 -5.51 -0.33 -8.94
N LEU A 92 -4.37 -0.80 -9.47
CA LEU A 92 -3.12 -0.86 -8.73
C LEU A 92 -2.59 0.53 -8.34
N ARG A 93 -2.64 1.50 -9.25
CA ARG A 93 -2.27 2.89 -8.95
C ARG A 93 -3.19 3.52 -7.93
N SER A 94 -4.49 3.28 -8.04
CA SER A 94 -5.50 3.72 -7.08
C SER A 94 -5.25 3.12 -5.69
N GLU A 95 -4.98 1.83 -5.60
CA GLU A 95 -4.62 1.15 -4.35
C GLU A 95 -3.34 1.71 -3.74
N SER A 96 -2.31 1.96 -4.57
CA SER A 96 -1.05 2.54 -4.15
C SER A 96 -1.21 3.98 -3.64
N ALA A 97 -2.07 4.78 -4.29
CA ALA A 97 -2.38 6.14 -3.84
C ALA A 97 -3.09 6.12 -2.48
N SER A 98 -4.13 5.29 -2.32
CA SER A 98 -4.84 5.14 -1.03
C SER A 98 -3.92 4.59 0.07
N SER A 99 -3.04 3.63 -0.27
CA SER A 99 -2.02 3.11 0.66
C SER A 99 -1.08 4.21 1.12
N SER A 100 -0.61 5.07 0.23
CA SER A 100 0.25 6.19 0.58
C SER A 100 -0.49 7.28 1.39
N GLU A 101 -1.77 7.50 1.12
CA GLU A 101 -2.57 8.51 1.81
C GLU A 101 -2.79 8.18 3.30
N ILE A 102 -2.81 6.90 3.68
CA ILE A 102 -2.79 6.45 5.08
C ILE A 102 -1.55 6.96 5.82
N GLU A 103 -0.42 7.10 5.11
CA GLU A 103 0.84 7.68 5.64
C GLU A 103 0.92 9.21 5.42
N HIS A 104 -0.22 9.86 5.20
CA HIS A 104 -0.33 11.30 4.91
C HIS A 104 0.38 11.77 3.63
N LEU A 105 0.69 10.84 2.71
CA LEU A 105 1.26 11.15 1.40
C LEU A 105 0.16 11.27 0.35
N SER A 106 -0.22 12.50 0.01
CA SER A 106 -1.26 12.79 -0.99
C SER A 106 -0.72 13.47 -2.25
N ALA A 107 -1.17 13.04 -3.43
CA ALA A 107 -1.00 13.74 -4.70
C ALA A 107 -2.18 13.43 -5.63
N SER A 108 -2.51 14.34 -6.56
CA SER A 108 -3.55 14.06 -7.55
C SER A 108 -3.13 12.97 -8.53
N ALA A 109 -4.10 12.26 -9.10
CA ALA A 109 -3.85 11.22 -10.10
C ALA A 109 -2.99 11.73 -11.25
N ARG A 110 -3.22 12.99 -11.65
CA ARG A 110 -2.40 13.68 -12.66
C ARG A 110 -0.93 13.76 -12.25
N LYS A 111 -0.63 14.27 -11.05
CA LYS A 111 0.76 14.45 -10.59
C LYS A 111 1.50 13.12 -10.48
N VAL A 112 0.81 12.07 -10.01
CA VAL A 112 1.38 10.71 -9.94
C VAL A 112 1.67 10.18 -11.34
N ALA A 113 0.73 10.29 -12.27
CA ALA A 113 0.92 9.82 -13.65
C ALA A 113 2.00 10.61 -14.40
N GLU A 114 2.09 11.94 -14.20
CA GLU A 114 3.18 12.77 -14.75
C GLU A 114 4.54 12.38 -14.15
N ALA A 115 4.61 12.14 -12.84
CA ALA A 115 5.85 11.71 -12.18
C ALA A 115 6.35 10.36 -12.70
N GLN A 116 5.45 9.42 -12.97
CA GLN A 116 5.79 8.13 -13.56
C GLN A 116 6.38 8.27 -14.97
N VAL A 117 5.83 9.17 -15.79
CA VAL A 117 6.31 9.38 -17.17
C VAL A 117 7.63 10.15 -17.20
N ASN A 118 7.77 11.17 -16.36
CA ASN A 118 8.91 12.07 -16.38
C ASN A 118 10.09 11.56 -15.54
N GLY A 119 9.90 10.52 -14.71
CA GLY A 119 10.87 10.08 -13.71
C GLY A 119 11.16 11.11 -12.62
N SER A 120 10.37 12.18 -12.55
CA SER A 120 10.53 13.29 -11.60
C SER A 120 9.20 14.00 -11.38
N GLY A 121 9.00 14.58 -10.20
CA GLY A 121 7.75 15.24 -9.82
C GLY A 121 7.82 15.85 -8.43
N THR A 122 6.68 16.16 -7.84
CA THR A 122 6.60 16.50 -6.41
C THR A 122 7.00 15.30 -5.57
N GLU A 123 7.62 15.52 -4.42
CA GLU A 123 8.06 14.48 -3.47
C GLU A 123 7.01 13.39 -3.21
N HIS A 124 5.80 13.78 -2.79
CA HIS A 124 4.70 12.82 -2.56
C HIS A 124 4.33 12.00 -3.81
N ALA A 125 4.33 12.62 -4.99
CA ALA A 125 4.03 11.91 -6.22
C ALA A 125 5.10 10.88 -6.56
N VAL A 126 6.38 11.20 -6.35
CA VAL A 126 7.50 10.26 -6.52
C VAL A 126 7.39 9.10 -5.52
N MET A 127 7.09 9.38 -4.26
CA MET A 127 6.89 8.35 -3.23
C MET A 127 5.69 7.44 -3.55
N ILE A 128 4.59 7.98 -4.08
CA ILE A 128 3.45 7.19 -4.54
C ILE A 128 3.84 6.32 -5.74
N VAL A 129 4.65 6.81 -6.68
CA VAL A 129 5.20 6.01 -7.79
C VAL A 129 6.13 4.91 -7.30
N GLY A 130 6.85 5.09 -6.19
CA GLY A 130 7.56 4.00 -5.50
C GLY A 130 6.59 2.93 -4.99
N ASN A 131 5.46 3.33 -4.40
CA ASN A 131 4.45 2.41 -3.85
C ASN A 131 3.74 1.58 -4.95
N VAL A 132 3.29 2.24 -6.03
CA VAL A 132 3.62 1.84 -7.41
C VAL A 132 4.31 0.47 -7.63
N ALA A 133 5.62 0.60 -7.77
CA ALA A 133 6.55 -0.49 -8.04
C ALA A 133 6.59 -1.54 -6.91
N ALA A 134 6.39 -1.14 -5.66
CA ALA A 134 6.33 -2.07 -4.53
C ALA A 134 5.11 -3.02 -4.62
N MET A 135 3.95 -2.50 -5.00
CA MET A 135 2.74 -3.29 -5.23
C MET A 135 2.87 -4.19 -6.46
N GLU A 136 3.51 -3.72 -7.54
CA GLU A 136 3.85 -4.55 -8.69
C GLU A 136 4.81 -5.70 -8.31
N ALA A 137 5.82 -5.41 -7.49
CA ALA A 137 6.74 -6.41 -6.95
C ALA A 137 6.00 -7.42 -6.08
N ALA A 138 5.07 -6.98 -5.23
CA ALA A 138 4.25 -7.84 -4.39
C ALA A 138 3.41 -8.84 -5.21
N LEU A 139 2.74 -8.36 -6.27
CA LEU A 139 1.98 -9.25 -7.15
C LEU A 139 2.89 -10.24 -7.88
N ARG A 140 4.05 -9.79 -8.37
CA ARG A 140 5.03 -10.64 -9.06
C ARG A 140 5.68 -11.70 -8.16
N LEU A 141 5.89 -11.37 -6.88
CA LEU A 141 6.57 -12.22 -5.90
C LEU A 141 5.59 -13.02 -5.03
N SER A 142 4.29 -12.97 -5.31
CA SER A 142 3.26 -13.64 -4.52
C SER A 142 3.43 -15.16 -4.37
N ASP A 143 4.10 -15.82 -5.31
CA ASP A 143 4.44 -17.26 -5.21
C ASP A 143 5.62 -17.54 -4.25
N ARG A 144 6.23 -16.50 -3.67
CA ARG A 144 7.38 -16.55 -2.76
C ARG A 144 7.18 -15.61 -1.58
N LEU A 145 6.59 -16.12 -0.51
CA LEU A 145 6.42 -15.40 0.75
C LEU A 145 7.61 -15.65 1.69
N ASP A 146 8.77 -15.07 1.34
CA ASP A 146 10.02 -15.16 2.11
C ASP A 146 10.57 -13.76 2.48
N PRO A 147 11.56 -13.65 3.40
CA PRO A 147 12.14 -12.36 3.77
C PRO A 147 12.76 -11.58 2.58
N GLU A 148 13.30 -12.27 1.59
CA GLU A 148 13.87 -11.65 0.39
C GLU A 148 12.80 -10.96 -0.46
N ALA A 149 11.60 -11.55 -0.55
CA ALA A 149 10.48 -10.94 -1.23
C ALA A 149 10.06 -9.62 -0.55
N VAL A 150 10.04 -9.58 0.78
CA VAL A 150 9.74 -8.35 1.55
C VAL A 150 10.83 -7.29 1.31
N LEU A 151 12.10 -7.67 1.36
CA LEU A 151 13.21 -6.75 1.07
C LEU A 151 13.14 -6.24 -0.38
N ALA A 152 12.72 -7.07 -1.34
CA ALA A 152 12.53 -6.65 -2.72
C ALA A 152 11.37 -5.67 -2.88
N MET A 153 10.23 -5.89 -2.22
CA MET A 153 9.11 -4.94 -2.19
C MET A 153 9.56 -3.58 -1.62
N HIS A 154 10.26 -3.60 -0.48
CA HIS A 154 10.79 -2.39 0.16
C HIS A 154 11.85 -1.69 -0.72
N ARG A 155 12.68 -2.44 -1.42
CA ARG A 155 13.67 -1.88 -2.36
C ARG A 155 13.00 -1.07 -3.45
N GLU A 156 11.95 -1.61 -4.07
CA GLU A 156 11.20 -0.89 -5.11
C GLU A 156 10.48 0.34 -4.56
N LEU A 157 9.93 0.24 -3.34
CA LEU A 157 9.29 1.36 -2.64
C LEU A 157 10.24 2.56 -2.49
N MET A 158 11.45 2.30 -2.00
CA MET A 158 12.39 3.36 -1.58
C MET A 158 13.42 3.73 -2.65
N ARG A 159 13.53 2.96 -3.74
CA ARG A 159 14.57 3.09 -4.80
C ARG A 159 14.83 4.52 -5.27
N THR A 160 13.80 5.37 -5.30
CA THR A 160 13.90 6.75 -5.79
C THR A 160 13.86 7.79 -4.68
N SER A 161 13.17 7.53 -3.57
CA SER A 161 13.03 8.51 -2.47
C SER A 161 14.19 8.43 -1.48
N ASP A 162 14.65 7.22 -1.14
CA ASP A 162 15.77 7.00 -0.23
C ASP A 162 16.51 5.69 -0.61
N PRO A 163 17.46 5.75 -1.55
CA PRO A 163 18.18 4.58 -2.02
C PRO A 163 19.07 3.91 -0.97
N ASP A 164 19.50 4.65 0.07
CA ASP A 164 20.47 4.16 1.05
C ASP A 164 19.84 3.14 2.00
N ILE A 165 18.55 3.28 2.30
CA ILE A 165 17.78 2.34 3.13
C ILE A 165 17.00 1.30 2.30
N ALA A 166 16.98 1.45 0.97
CA ALA A 166 16.14 0.65 0.09
C ALA A 166 16.46 -0.86 0.17
N GLY A 167 15.47 -1.64 0.61
CA GLY A 167 15.59 -3.09 0.76
C GLY A 167 16.59 -3.54 1.82
N ARG A 168 16.78 -2.75 2.88
CA ARG A 168 17.64 -3.07 4.02
C ARG A 168 16.85 -2.92 5.32
N TYR A 169 17.04 -3.85 6.25
CA TYR A 169 16.54 -3.66 7.61
C TYR A 169 17.24 -2.47 8.27
N ARG A 170 16.56 -1.85 9.22
CA ARG A 170 17.16 -0.79 10.04
C ARG A 170 18.24 -1.36 10.96
N ASP A 171 19.30 -0.58 11.14
CA ASP A 171 20.36 -0.87 12.11
C ASP A 171 20.11 -0.13 13.45
N ASP A 172 19.29 0.92 13.43
CA ASP A 172 18.98 1.76 14.58
C ASP A 172 17.60 1.46 15.20
N GLN A 173 17.40 1.95 16.43
CA GLN A 173 16.08 1.96 17.06
C GLN A 173 15.19 3.02 16.41
N VAL A 174 13.96 2.62 16.07
CA VAL A 174 12.90 3.52 15.59
C VAL A 174 11.75 3.56 16.59
N TRP A 175 10.83 4.50 16.43
CA TRP A 175 9.62 4.61 17.24
C TRP A 175 8.48 5.21 16.41
N ILE A 176 7.24 4.90 16.80
CA ILE A 176 6.03 5.34 16.14
C ILE A 176 5.37 6.41 17.01
N GLY A 177 5.05 7.55 16.41
CA GLY A 177 4.38 8.65 17.08
C GLY A 177 5.24 9.37 18.12
N GLY A 178 4.57 10.09 19.01
CA GLY A 178 5.21 10.87 20.07
C GLY A 178 5.49 12.34 19.75
N SER A 179 5.98 13.05 20.76
CA SER A 179 6.07 14.52 20.74
C SER A 179 7.39 15.04 20.16
N ALA A 180 7.29 15.93 19.16
CA ALA A 180 8.43 16.74 18.69
C ALA A 180 8.92 17.77 19.72
N ARG A 181 8.32 17.84 20.93
CA ARG A 181 8.72 18.75 22.02
C ARG A 181 10.19 18.60 22.42
N LEU A 182 10.81 17.45 22.17
CA LEU A 182 12.20 17.15 22.51
C LEU A 182 13.19 17.30 21.34
N GLY A 183 12.81 17.94 20.22
CA GLY A 183 13.64 18.00 19.01
C GLY A 183 13.38 16.79 18.11
N ALA A 184 14.40 15.99 17.78
CA ALA A 184 14.31 14.83 16.88
C ALA A 184 13.41 13.66 17.38
N GLY A 185 12.58 13.88 18.41
CA GLY A 185 11.79 12.85 19.07
C GLY A 185 12.61 12.03 20.07
N SER A 186 11.91 11.20 20.84
CA SER A 186 12.50 10.28 21.82
C SER A 186 11.57 9.08 22.00
N PRO A 187 12.08 7.85 22.22
CA PRO A 187 11.25 6.68 22.45
C PRO A 187 10.40 6.77 23.71
N HIS A 188 10.71 7.69 24.64
CA HIS A 188 9.99 7.84 25.91
C HIS A 188 8.60 8.47 25.78
N ASP A 189 8.37 9.24 24.72
CA ASP A 189 7.08 9.88 24.45
C ASP A 189 6.38 9.23 23.23
N ALA A 190 6.93 8.14 22.68
CA ALA A 190 6.38 7.46 21.53
C ALA A 190 5.11 6.69 21.88
N ASP A 191 4.19 6.60 20.93
CA ASP A 191 2.98 5.79 21.06
C ASP A 191 3.32 4.30 21.05
N PHE A 192 4.38 3.93 20.31
CA PHE A 192 4.90 2.58 20.30
C PHE A 192 6.40 2.55 19.97
N VAL A 193 7.15 1.69 20.65
CA VAL A 193 8.57 1.45 20.37
C VAL A 193 8.74 0.00 19.88
N PRO A 194 8.96 -0.22 18.57
CA PRO A 194 9.22 -1.54 17.99
C PRO A 194 10.42 -2.26 18.60
N PRO A 195 10.63 -3.57 18.34
CA PRO A 195 11.78 -4.31 18.85
C PRO A 195 13.12 -3.68 18.48
N VAL A 196 14.17 -3.99 19.24
CA VAL A 196 15.52 -3.59 18.87
C VAL A 196 15.96 -4.21 17.54
N ALA A 197 16.81 -3.49 16.81
CA ALA A 197 17.23 -3.82 15.44
C ALA A 197 17.74 -5.28 15.30
N ASP A 198 18.55 -5.74 16.26
CA ASP A 198 19.11 -7.11 16.27
C ASP A 198 18.05 -8.23 16.24
N ARG A 199 16.84 -7.96 16.73
CA ARG A 199 15.74 -8.95 16.73
C ARG A 199 15.02 -9.00 15.37
N VAL A 200 15.12 -7.95 14.56
CA VAL A 200 14.31 -7.76 13.34
C VAL A 200 14.47 -8.93 12.35
N PRO A 201 15.68 -9.35 11.92
CA PRO A 201 15.81 -10.40 10.91
C PRO A 201 15.16 -11.73 11.35
N GLY A 202 15.31 -12.09 12.62
CA GLY A 202 14.73 -13.30 13.19
C GLY A 202 13.20 -13.27 13.32
N LEU A 203 12.63 -12.09 13.58
CA LEU A 203 11.19 -11.87 13.65
C LEU A 203 10.54 -11.79 12.26
N VAL A 204 11.21 -11.16 11.28
CA VAL A 204 10.74 -11.14 9.88
C VAL A 204 10.75 -12.56 9.30
N THR A 205 11.80 -13.34 9.56
CA THR A 205 11.84 -14.75 9.16
C THR A 205 10.65 -15.54 9.74
N ASP A 206 10.28 -15.26 10.98
CA ASP A 206 9.18 -15.90 11.68
C ASP A 206 7.81 -15.57 11.08
N VAL A 207 7.51 -14.28 10.89
CA VAL A 207 6.22 -13.85 10.30
C VAL A 207 6.10 -14.31 8.84
N MET A 208 7.21 -14.38 8.09
CA MET A 208 7.16 -14.92 6.72
C MET A 208 6.92 -16.43 6.70
N ALA A 209 7.43 -17.18 7.68
CA ALA A 209 7.07 -18.59 7.84
C ALA A 209 5.58 -18.76 8.19
N PHE A 210 5.02 -17.88 9.02
CA PHE A 210 3.57 -17.83 9.25
C PHE A 210 2.79 -17.48 7.97
N ALA A 211 3.26 -16.49 7.19
CA ALA A 211 2.62 -16.05 5.96
C ALA A 211 2.63 -17.13 4.86
N ALA A 212 3.66 -17.99 4.83
CA ALA A 212 3.80 -19.08 3.87
C ALA A 212 2.96 -20.32 4.20
N ARG A 213 2.28 -20.36 5.35
CA ARG A 213 1.36 -21.45 5.71
C ARG A 213 0.17 -21.53 4.76
N VAL A 214 -0.34 -22.75 4.56
CA VAL A 214 -1.44 -23.05 3.63
C VAL A 214 -2.65 -23.68 4.32
N ASP A 215 -2.60 -23.79 5.64
CA ASP A 215 -3.60 -24.44 6.51
C ASP A 215 -4.50 -23.44 7.24
N LEU A 216 -4.40 -22.14 6.93
CA LEU A 216 -5.13 -21.06 7.61
C LEU A 216 -6.09 -20.32 6.66
N PRO A 217 -7.18 -19.72 7.18
CA PRO A 217 -8.09 -18.90 6.38
C PRO A 217 -7.41 -17.65 5.82
N ALA A 218 -7.45 -17.47 4.51
CA ALA A 218 -6.65 -16.49 3.77
C ALA A 218 -6.70 -15.05 4.31
N VAL A 219 -7.91 -14.49 4.49
CA VAL A 219 -8.08 -13.10 4.95
C VAL A 219 -7.60 -12.92 6.40
N ALA A 220 -7.91 -13.89 7.27
CA ALA A 220 -7.50 -13.85 8.67
C ALA A 220 -5.98 -13.98 8.81
N GLN A 221 -5.36 -14.91 8.08
CA GLN A 221 -3.91 -15.09 8.04
C GLN A 221 -3.20 -13.83 7.52
N ALA A 222 -3.68 -13.24 6.41
CA ALA A 222 -3.10 -12.02 5.85
C ALA A 222 -3.21 -10.84 6.83
N ALA A 223 -4.34 -10.70 7.53
CA ALA A 223 -4.53 -9.65 8.54
C ALA A 223 -3.56 -9.80 9.72
N VAL A 224 -3.39 -11.01 10.24
CA VAL A 224 -2.49 -11.29 11.37
C VAL A 224 -1.03 -11.15 10.98
N ALA A 225 -0.62 -11.67 9.81
CA ALA A 225 0.73 -11.50 9.30
C ALA A 225 1.07 -10.00 9.11
N HIS A 226 0.11 -9.23 8.59
CA HIS A 226 0.26 -7.79 8.44
C HIS A 226 0.42 -7.08 9.79
N ALA A 227 -0.43 -7.36 10.78
CA ALA A 227 -0.29 -6.75 12.10
C ALA A 227 1.02 -7.11 12.81
N GLN A 228 1.47 -8.36 12.68
CA GLN A 228 2.76 -8.79 13.19
C GLN A 228 3.91 -8.03 12.49
N PHE A 229 3.85 -7.90 11.16
CA PHE A 229 4.83 -7.17 10.38
C PHE A 229 4.93 -5.69 10.78
N GLU A 230 3.79 -5.01 10.91
CA GLU A 230 3.72 -3.62 11.38
C GLU A 230 4.23 -3.45 12.82
N THR A 231 4.06 -4.48 13.66
CA THR A 231 4.56 -4.52 15.04
C THR A 231 6.07 -4.73 15.11
N ILE A 232 6.65 -5.51 14.18
CA ILE A 232 8.10 -5.69 14.05
C ILE A 232 8.77 -4.39 13.56
N HIS A 233 8.10 -3.69 12.63
CA HIS A 233 8.55 -2.42 12.05
C HIS A 233 10.01 -2.49 11.55
N PRO A 234 10.28 -3.33 10.53
CA PRO A 234 11.64 -3.75 10.19
C PRO A 234 12.51 -2.70 9.48
N PHE A 235 11.92 -1.61 8.98
CA PHE A 235 12.59 -0.60 8.16
C PHE A 235 12.63 0.77 8.85
N SER A 236 13.55 1.63 8.39
CA SER A 236 13.66 3.02 8.90
C SER A 236 12.51 3.91 8.42
N ASP A 237 11.98 3.64 7.22
CA ASP A 237 10.75 4.23 6.67
C ASP A 237 10.06 3.18 5.77
N GLY A 238 8.82 3.42 5.35
CA GLY A 238 8.13 2.60 4.36
C GLY A 238 7.47 1.34 4.92
N ASN A 239 7.44 1.17 6.25
CA ASN A 239 6.85 0.01 6.92
C ASN A 239 5.39 -0.22 6.52
N GLY A 240 4.51 0.76 6.75
CA GLY A 240 3.08 0.65 6.44
C GLY A 240 2.79 0.31 4.96
N ARG A 241 3.49 0.98 4.04
CA ARG A 241 3.36 0.77 2.58
C ARG A 241 3.84 -0.63 2.19
N THR A 242 4.95 -1.09 2.75
CA THR A 242 5.48 -2.44 2.52
C THR A 242 4.59 -3.52 3.14
N GLY A 243 4.06 -3.30 4.34
CA GLY A 243 3.15 -4.23 5.01
C GLY A 243 1.85 -4.40 4.23
N ARG A 244 1.30 -3.33 3.65
CA ARG A 244 0.13 -3.42 2.76
C ARG A 244 0.47 -4.10 1.42
N ALA A 245 1.68 -3.90 0.89
CA ALA A 245 2.15 -4.65 -0.28
C ALA A 245 2.27 -6.17 0.02
N LEU A 246 2.82 -6.55 1.17
CA LEU A 246 2.85 -7.93 1.64
C LEU A 246 1.43 -8.51 1.77
N LEU A 247 0.50 -7.75 2.32
CA LEU A 247 -0.89 -8.17 2.43
C LEU A 247 -1.49 -8.47 1.03
N GLN A 248 -1.24 -7.62 0.02
CA GLN A 248 -1.64 -7.90 -1.37
C GLN A 248 -0.97 -9.17 -1.94
N ALA A 249 0.31 -9.39 -1.66
CA ALA A 249 1.02 -10.59 -2.08
C ALA A 249 0.39 -11.86 -1.47
N MET A 250 -0.01 -11.82 -0.20
CA MET A 250 -0.67 -12.94 0.47
C MET A 250 -2.05 -13.23 -0.12
N LEU A 251 -2.90 -12.21 -0.33
CA LEU A 251 -4.22 -12.41 -0.96
C LEU A 251 -4.08 -13.02 -2.37
N ARG A 252 -3.04 -12.62 -3.10
CA ARG A 252 -2.69 -13.20 -4.39
C ARG A 252 -2.20 -14.66 -4.28
N ALA A 253 -1.35 -14.97 -3.31
CA ALA A 253 -0.86 -16.33 -3.05
C ALA A 253 -2.01 -17.30 -2.73
N HIS A 254 -3.02 -16.83 -1.99
CA HIS A 254 -4.26 -17.58 -1.73
C HIS A 254 -5.21 -17.65 -2.94
N ARG A 255 -4.84 -17.08 -4.08
CA ARG A 255 -5.63 -17.05 -5.33
C ARG A 255 -6.99 -16.34 -5.21
N LEU A 256 -7.13 -15.44 -4.22
CA LEU A 256 -8.32 -14.59 -4.11
C LEU A 256 -8.35 -13.53 -5.22
N THR A 257 -7.19 -13.20 -5.79
CA THR A 257 -7.07 -12.36 -6.98
C THR A 257 -6.23 -13.04 -8.06
N ARG A 258 -6.56 -12.81 -9.33
CA ARG A 258 -5.81 -13.33 -10.49
C ARG A 258 -5.40 -12.24 -11.47
N SER A 259 -6.09 -11.11 -11.48
CA SER A 259 -5.92 -10.10 -12.53
C SER A 259 -5.67 -8.70 -11.95
N ALA A 260 -6.27 -8.38 -10.80
CA ALA A 260 -6.21 -7.05 -10.20
C ALA A 260 -5.71 -7.09 -8.74
N SER A 261 -5.20 -5.96 -8.25
CA SER A 261 -5.02 -5.75 -6.81
C SER A 261 -6.38 -5.60 -6.12
N VAL A 262 -6.44 -6.00 -4.85
CA VAL A 262 -7.61 -5.70 -4.02
C VAL A 262 -7.56 -4.21 -3.66
N PRO A 263 -8.63 -3.44 -3.85
CA PRO A 263 -8.72 -2.04 -3.41
C PRO A 263 -8.81 -1.89 -1.87
N LEU A 264 -8.01 -2.65 -1.13
CA LEU A 264 -8.04 -2.78 0.33
C LEU A 264 -7.70 -1.46 1.03
N SER A 265 -6.64 -0.78 0.59
CA SER A 265 -6.16 0.44 1.23
C SER A 265 -7.20 1.55 1.13
N SER A 266 -8.03 1.55 0.07
CA SER A 266 -9.16 2.48 -0.03
C SER A 266 -10.25 2.22 1.03
N GLY A 267 -10.41 0.97 1.46
CA GLY A 267 -11.28 0.61 2.57
C GLY A 267 -10.68 0.98 3.92
N LEU A 268 -9.39 0.73 4.13
CA LEU A 268 -8.67 1.13 5.35
C LEU A 268 -8.69 2.66 5.53
N LEU A 269 -8.50 3.40 4.43
CA LEU A 269 -8.52 4.87 4.41
C LEU A 269 -9.88 5.47 4.82
N SER A 270 -10.97 4.71 4.74
CA SER A 270 -12.30 5.18 5.16
C SER A 270 -12.42 5.38 6.68
N ASP A 271 -11.58 4.70 7.48
CA ASP A 271 -11.47 4.91 8.93
C ASP A 271 -10.07 4.52 9.46
N PRO A 272 -9.02 5.35 9.24
CA PRO A 272 -7.65 5.01 9.62
C PRO A 272 -7.46 4.80 11.12
N ASN A 273 -8.23 5.51 11.95
CA ASN A 273 -8.18 5.36 13.41
C ASN A 273 -8.53 3.93 13.82
N ARG A 274 -9.60 3.36 13.27
CA ARG A 274 -10.00 1.97 13.57
C ARG A 274 -8.92 0.97 13.14
N TYR A 275 -8.20 1.25 12.06
CA TYR A 275 -7.07 0.44 11.64
C TYR A 275 -5.92 0.50 12.65
N PHE A 276 -5.53 1.68 13.13
CA PHE A 276 -4.50 1.81 14.17
C PHE A 276 -4.94 1.24 15.54
N ASP A 277 -6.21 1.36 15.89
CA ASP A 277 -6.79 0.75 17.09
C ASP A 277 -6.73 -0.79 17.00
N ALA A 278 -7.00 -1.36 15.82
CA ALA A 278 -6.90 -2.80 15.59
C ALA A 278 -5.46 -3.32 15.68
N LEU A 279 -4.48 -2.54 15.19
CA LEU A 279 -3.05 -2.86 15.40
C LEU A 279 -2.66 -2.81 16.87
N THR A 280 -3.21 -1.87 17.63
CA THR A 280 -2.99 -1.78 19.08
C THR A 280 -3.59 -2.98 19.80
N ALA A 281 -4.84 -3.35 19.48
CA ALA A 281 -5.48 -4.54 20.05
C ALA A 281 -4.71 -5.84 19.74
N TYR A 282 -4.17 -5.97 18.53
CA TYR A 282 -3.30 -7.10 18.17
C TYR A 282 -2.09 -7.23 19.10
N ARG A 283 -1.46 -6.10 19.46
CA ARG A 283 -0.31 -6.09 20.37
C ARG A 283 -0.68 -6.53 21.78
N GLU A 284 -1.94 -6.36 22.19
CA GLU A 284 -2.47 -6.85 23.46
C GLU A 284 -2.92 -8.33 23.41
N GLY A 285 -2.75 -9.01 22.27
CA GLY A 285 -3.13 -10.42 22.09
C GLY A 285 -4.53 -10.62 21.52
N GLU A 286 -5.20 -9.56 21.05
CA GLU A 286 -6.55 -9.65 20.47
C GLU A 286 -6.48 -9.66 18.93
N VAL A 287 -6.71 -10.83 18.31
CA VAL A 287 -6.59 -11.00 16.85
C VAL A 287 -7.85 -10.60 16.06
N ASP A 288 -9.03 -10.75 16.67
CA ASP A 288 -10.31 -10.50 15.99
C ASP A 288 -10.42 -9.07 15.42
N PRO A 289 -10.03 -7.99 16.14
CA PRO A 289 -10.15 -6.63 15.62
C PRO A 289 -9.42 -6.39 14.30
N ILE A 290 -8.20 -6.94 14.11
CA ILE A 290 -7.48 -6.75 12.85
C ILE A 290 -8.07 -7.59 11.73
N VAL A 291 -8.52 -8.81 12.02
CA VAL A 291 -9.21 -9.66 11.03
C VAL A 291 -10.50 -8.99 10.56
N GLU A 292 -11.30 -8.47 11.49
CA GLU A 292 -12.50 -7.71 11.15
C GLU A 292 -12.20 -6.43 10.37
N CYS A 293 -11.14 -5.70 10.76
CA CYS A 293 -10.72 -4.48 10.09
C CYS A 293 -10.39 -4.74 8.61
N VAL A 294 -9.52 -5.71 8.34
CA VAL A 294 -9.11 -6.09 6.98
C VAL A 294 -10.29 -6.64 6.18
N ALA A 295 -11.16 -7.45 6.78
CA ALA A 295 -12.32 -8.00 6.11
C ALA A 295 -13.32 -6.90 5.71
N ARG A 296 -13.67 -5.98 6.63
CA ARG A 296 -14.55 -4.83 6.31
C ARG A 296 -13.91 -3.89 5.30
N ALA A 297 -12.61 -3.61 5.42
CA ALA A 297 -11.87 -2.81 4.46
C ALA A 297 -11.90 -3.44 3.07
N SER A 298 -11.79 -4.77 2.97
CA SER A 298 -11.92 -5.49 1.70
C SER A 298 -13.30 -5.31 1.08
N LEU A 299 -14.37 -5.44 1.87
CA LEU A 299 -15.75 -5.25 1.39
C LEU A 299 -16.00 -3.82 0.90
N VAL A 300 -15.58 -2.81 1.66
CA VAL A 300 -15.69 -1.39 1.27
C VAL A 300 -14.84 -1.10 0.04
N GLY A 301 -13.61 -1.62 0.03
CA GLY A 301 -12.69 -1.51 -1.08
C GLY A 301 -13.31 -2.03 -2.37
N VAL A 302 -13.87 -3.25 -2.34
CA VAL A 302 -14.52 -3.88 -3.50
C VAL A 302 -15.66 -3.00 -4.04
N GLN A 303 -16.47 -2.38 -3.16
CA GLN A 303 -17.51 -1.43 -3.59
C GLN A 303 -16.92 -0.21 -4.31
N ASN A 304 -15.86 0.38 -3.74
CA ASN A 304 -15.17 1.51 -4.36
C ASN A 304 -14.52 1.14 -5.70
N GLY A 305 -13.92 -0.05 -5.78
CA GLY A 305 -13.33 -0.61 -6.99
C GLY A 305 -14.36 -0.79 -8.11
N ARG A 306 -15.53 -1.38 -7.81
CA ARG A 306 -16.64 -1.50 -8.78
C ARG A 306 -17.11 -0.13 -9.29
N ALA A 307 -17.19 0.88 -8.42
CA ALA A 307 -17.56 2.23 -8.83
C ALA A 307 -16.51 2.84 -9.78
N LEU A 308 -15.21 2.67 -9.50
CA LEU A 308 -14.16 3.13 -10.41
C LEU A 308 -14.22 2.40 -11.76
N VAL A 309 -14.44 1.10 -11.78
CA VAL A 309 -14.60 0.36 -13.04
C VAL A 309 -15.80 0.87 -13.84
N ALA A 310 -16.93 1.14 -13.20
CA ALA A 310 -18.10 1.72 -13.85
C ALA A 310 -17.81 3.12 -14.43
N ASP A 311 -17.11 3.98 -13.68
CA ASP A 311 -16.69 5.31 -14.15
C ASP A 311 -15.78 5.18 -15.40
N LEU A 312 -14.82 4.24 -15.38
CA LEU A 312 -13.93 4.00 -16.53
C LEU A 312 -14.65 3.41 -17.74
N GLN A 313 -15.66 2.57 -17.53
CA GLN A 313 -16.51 2.05 -18.61
C GLN A 313 -17.34 3.17 -19.24
N ALA A 314 -17.86 4.11 -18.46
CA ALA A 314 -18.54 5.29 -18.97
C ALA A 314 -17.61 6.17 -19.81
N VAL A 315 -16.37 6.38 -19.35
CA VAL A 315 -15.34 7.09 -20.14
C VAL A 315 -15.04 6.36 -21.46
N ARG A 316 -14.97 5.02 -21.42
CA ARG A 316 -14.74 4.21 -22.63
C ARG A 316 -15.88 4.32 -23.64
N ALA A 317 -17.13 4.31 -23.17
CA ALA A 317 -18.30 4.50 -24.02
C ALA A 317 -18.29 5.88 -24.68
N LEU A 318 -18.03 6.95 -23.91
CA LEU A 318 -17.85 8.31 -24.44
C LEU A 318 -16.77 8.36 -25.53
N TRP A 319 -15.61 7.74 -25.28
CA TRP A 319 -14.53 7.74 -26.28
C TRP A 319 -14.88 6.93 -27.52
N ALA A 320 -15.67 5.86 -27.41
CA ALA A 320 -16.14 5.12 -28.57
C ALA A 320 -16.95 6.01 -29.53
N GLU A 321 -17.80 6.88 -28.98
CA GLU A 321 -18.56 7.89 -29.75
C GLU A 321 -17.63 8.93 -30.38
N LEU A 322 -16.69 9.50 -29.63
CA LEU A 322 -15.72 10.50 -30.12
C LEU A 322 -14.78 9.94 -31.21
N LEU A 323 -14.53 8.64 -31.20
CA LEU A 323 -13.69 7.94 -32.17
C LEU A 323 -14.48 7.43 -33.39
N THR A 324 -15.78 7.73 -33.50
CA THR A 324 -16.59 7.38 -34.66
C THR A 324 -15.98 7.97 -35.95
N GLY A 325 -16.01 7.20 -37.03
CA GLY A 325 -15.39 7.58 -38.31
C GLY A 325 -13.89 7.25 -38.43
N LEU A 326 -13.20 6.90 -37.34
CA LEU A 326 -11.87 6.28 -37.43
C LEU A 326 -12.01 4.77 -37.67
N ARG A 327 -11.13 4.23 -38.52
CA ARG A 327 -11.03 2.77 -38.73
C ARG A 327 -10.70 2.07 -37.41
N ALA A 328 -11.13 0.82 -37.28
CA ALA A 328 -10.91 0.02 -36.07
C ALA A 328 -9.42 -0.21 -35.74
N ASP A 329 -8.57 -0.27 -36.77
CA ASP A 329 -7.12 -0.46 -36.69
C ASP A 329 -6.33 0.85 -36.60
N ALA A 330 -7.01 2.00 -36.61
CA ALA A 330 -6.35 3.30 -36.56
C ALA A 330 -5.49 3.43 -35.29
N GLY A 331 -4.23 3.85 -35.45
CA GLY A 331 -3.30 4.02 -34.33
C GLY A 331 -3.85 4.91 -33.21
N ALA A 332 -4.67 5.91 -33.53
CA ALA A 332 -5.34 6.73 -32.52
C ALA A 332 -6.31 5.92 -31.64
N ARG A 333 -7.08 4.98 -32.21
CA ARG A 333 -8.00 4.11 -31.45
C ARG A 333 -7.22 3.15 -30.56
N ARG A 334 -6.16 2.52 -31.10
CA ARG A 334 -5.24 1.65 -30.34
C ARG A 334 -4.58 2.40 -29.18
N LEU A 335 -4.14 3.65 -29.41
CA LEU A 335 -3.56 4.49 -28.36
C LEU A 335 -4.59 4.84 -27.29
N ALA A 336 -5.82 5.19 -27.69
CA ALA A 336 -6.91 5.49 -26.74
C ALA A 336 -7.18 4.30 -25.80
N ASP A 337 -7.20 3.07 -26.29
CA ASP A 337 -7.35 1.87 -25.43
C ASP A 337 -6.20 1.75 -24.41
N LYS A 338 -4.97 2.15 -24.76
CA LYS A 338 -3.81 2.15 -23.84
C LYS A 338 -3.86 3.24 -22.78
N LEU A 339 -4.61 4.32 -22.99
CA LEU A 339 -4.74 5.40 -22.01
C LEU A 339 -5.49 4.97 -20.73
N PHE A 340 -6.25 3.87 -20.78
CA PHE A 340 -6.83 3.22 -19.60
C PHE A 340 -5.80 2.42 -18.78
N GLN A 341 -4.58 2.25 -19.28
CA GLN A 341 -3.45 1.71 -18.53
C GLN A 341 -2.44 2.80 -18.21
N GLN A 342 -2.37 3.85 -19.04
CA GLN A 342 -1.37 4.90 -18.97
C GLN A 342 -1.99 6.25 -19.37
N PRO A 343 -2.66 6.95 -18.44
CA PRO A 343 -3.51 8.11 -18.76
C PRO A 343 -2.71 9.38 -19.08
N VAL A 344 -1.40 9.38 -18.85
CA VAL A 344 -0.48 10.43 -19.28
C VAL A 344 0.60 9.79 -20.13
N VAL A 345 0.88 10.35 -21.30
CA VAL A 345 1.89 9.82 -22.22
C VAL A 345 2.83 10.89 -22.73
N SER A 346 4.08 10.51 -23.04
CA SER A 346 5.01 11.29 -23.85
C SER A 346 4.99 10.79 -25.30
N ALA A 347 5.55 11.56 -26.24
CA ALA A 347 5.65 11.11 -27.63
C ALA A 347 6.50 9.82 -27.78
N PRO A 348 7.68 9.70 -27.13
CA PRO A 348 8.43 8.44 -27.12
C PRO A 348 7.60 7.26 -26.61
N MET A 349 6.85 7.43 -25.53
CA MET A 349 6.05 6.35 -24.97
C MET A 349 4.83 6.01 -25.84
N ALA A 350 4.23 6.99 -26.52
CA ALA A 350 3.17 6.74 -27.49
C ALA A 350 3.69 5.87 -28.67
N ARG A 351 4.92 6.09 -29.14
CA ARG A 351 5.56 5.22 -30.15
C ARG A 351 5.74 3.80 -29.64
N GLU A 352 6.22 3.65 -28.41
CA GLU A 352 6.43 2.34 -27.77
C GLU A 352 5.10 1.58 -27.60
N LEU A 353 4.08 2.23 -27.04
CA LEU A 353 2.74 1.64 -26.84
C LEU A 353 2.08 1.23 -28.15
N LEU A 354 2.35 1.94 -29.24
CA LEU A 354 1.84 1.63 -30.57
C LEU A 354 2.72 0.66 -31.37
N GLN A 355 3.96 0.43 -30.91
CA GLN A 355 4.99 -0.35 -31.60
C GLN A 355 5.28 0.20 -33.00
N ILE A 356 5.49 1.52 -33.10
CA ILE A 356 5.80 2.22 -34.35
C ILE A 356 7.13 2.99 -34.24
N SER A 357 7.80 3.24 -35.37
CA SER A 357 9.09 3.95 -35.40
C SER A 357 8.96 5.48 -35.47
N ALA A 358 7.87 5.99 -36.04
CA ALA A 358 7.60 7.42 -36.24
C ALA A 358 6.09 7.69 -36.42
N ASN A 359 5.72 8.97 -36.59
CA ASN A 359 4.36 9.46 -36.82
C ASN A 359 3.38 9.36 -35.63
N GLU A 360 3.89 9.22 -34.41
CA GLU A 360 3.11 9.25 -33.18
C GLU A 360 2.29 10.54 -33.02
N HIS A 361 2.84 11.67 -33.46
CA HIS A 361 2.19 12.97 -33.36
C HIS A 361 0.86 12.98 -34.11
N ARG A 362 0.77 12.32 -35.27
CA ARG A 362 -0.50 12.18 -36.02
C ARG A 362 -1.59 11.52 -35.16
N HIS A 363 -1.24 10.53 -34.35
CA HIS A 363 -2.19 9.83 -33.50
C HIS A 363 -2.53 10.64 -32.24
N LEU A 364 -1.54 11.30 -31.65
CA LEU A 364 -1.72 12.18 -30.50
C LEU A 364 -2.61 13.38 -30.86
N ASP A 365 -2.33 14.05 -31.98
CA ASP A 365 -3.08 15.22 -32.45
C ASP A 365 -4.52 14.84 -32.81
N ALA A 366 -4.74 13.69 -33.47
CA ALA A 366 -6.09 13.20 -33.76
C ALA A 366 -6.94 12.96 -32.49
N LEU A 367 -6.31 12.56 -31.38
CA LEU A 367 -6.96 12.41 -30.08
C LEU A 367 -7.15 13.75 -29.35
N VAL A 368 -6.26 14.73 -29.57
CA VAL A 368 -6.42 16.10 -29.06
C VAL A 368 -7.59 16.81 -29.75
N GLU A 369 -7.67 16.72 -31.08
CA GLU A 369 -8.77 17.27 -31.89
C GLU A 369 -10.14 16.74 -31.46
N ARG A 370 -10.19 15.49 -30.97
CA ARG A 370 -11.39 14.83 -30.47
C ARG A 370 -11.66 15.07 -28.98
N GLY A 371 -10.83 15.86 -28.30
CA GLY A 371 -10.97 16.15 -26.88
C GLY A 371 -10.66 14.98 -25.93
N ILE A 372 -10.09 13.89 -26.43
CA ILE A 372 -9.69 12.72 -25.62
C ILE A 372 -8.40 13.05 -24.85
N LEU A 373 -7.45 13.69 -25.52
CA LEU A 373 -6.19 14.15 -24.95
C LEU A 373 -6.16 15.66 -24.81
N LYS A 374 -5.45 16.14 -23.79
CA LYS A 374 -5.00 17.54 -23.71
C LYS A 374 -3.48 17.58 -23.67
N THR A 375 -2.90 18.56 -24.35
CA THR A 375 -1.47 18.85 -24.23
C THR A 375 -1.19 19.44 -22.85
N SER A 376 -0.11 18.98 -22.23
CA SER A 376 0.52 19.55 -21.06
C SER A 376 1.99 19.78 -21.37
N GLN A 377 2.55 20.88 -20.86
CA GLN A 377 3.98 21.16 -20.98
C GLN A 377 4.53 21.34 -19.58
N ASP A 378 5.58 20.58 -19.26
CA ASP A 378 6.36 20.84 -18.06
C ASP A 378 7.22 22.08 -18.29
N HIS A 379 6.98 23.13 -17.52
CA HIS A 379 7.68 24.39 -17.64
C HIS A 379 9.18 24.30 -17.30
N LYS A 380 9.61 23.31 -16.52
CA LYS A 380 11.02 23.13 -16.12
C LYS A 380 11.81 22.32 -17.14
N THR A 381 11.27 21.18 -17.57
CA THR A 381 11.98 20.27 -18.51
C THR A 381 11.69 20.58 -19.97
N ARG A 382 10.68 21.44 -20.24
CA ARG A 382 10.07 21.66 -21.57
C ARG A 382 9.51 20.38 -22.22
N ASN A 383 9.47 19.26 -21.50
CA ASN A 383 8.90 18.02 -21.99
C ASN A 383 7.39 18.20 -22.18
N ARG A 384 6.92 17.80 -23.36
CA ARG A 384 5.50 17.81 -23.72
C ARG A 384 4.92 16.44 -23.39
N THR A 385 3.83 16.44 -22.63
CA THR A 385 3.03 15.26 -22.34
C THR A 385 1.59 15.46 -22.82
N TRP A 386 0.88 14.37 -23.01
CA TRP A 386 -0.53 14.35 -23.37
C TRP A 386 -1.28 13.59 -22.30
N ARG A 387 -2.37 14.16 -21.80
CA ARG A 387 -3.13 13.61 -20.67
C ARG A 387 -4.58 13.35 -21.04
N ALA A 388 -5.09 12.22 -20.58
CA ALA A 388 -6.48 11.81 -20.67
C ALA A 388 -7.26 12.30 -19.44
N ASP A 389 -7.71 13.55 -19.45
CA ASP A 389 -8.37 14.19 -18.31
C ASP A 389 -9.61 13.43 -17.81
N HIS A 390 -10.34 12.76 -18.71
CA HIS A 390 -11.50 11.94 -18.33
C HIS A 390 -11.13 10.78 -17.40
N VAL A 391 -10.02 10.08 -17.70
CA VAL A 391 -9.52 8.96 -16.88
C VAL A 391 -8.93 9.48 -15.57
N LEU A 392 -8.15 10.57 -15.64
CA LEU A 392 -7.57 11.21 -14.45
C LEU A 392 -8.65 11.70 -13.49
N LYS A 393 -9.75 12.25 -14.01
CA LYS A 393 -10.90 12.66 -13.19
C LYS A 393 -11.55 11.47 -12.50
N ALA A 394 -11.77 10.36 -13.19
CA ALA A 394 -12.33 9.15 -12.57
C ALA A 394 -11.45 8.65 -11.40
N LEU A 395 -10.13 8.76 -11.54
CA LEU A 395 -9.17 8.44 -10.48
C LEU A 395 -9.24 9.40 -9.29
N ASP A 396 -9.30 10.71 -9.54
CA ASP A 396 -9.42 11.72 -8.48
C ASP A 396 -10.78 11.58 -7.74
N ASP A 397 -11.87 11.30 -8.46
CA ASP A 397 -13.19 11.03 -7.88
C ASP A 397 -13.20 9.77 -7.01
N TYR A 398 -12.46 8.72 -7.42
CA TYR A 398 -12.24 7.52 -6.61
C TYR A 398 -11.49 7.83 -5.32
N ALA A 399 -10.37 8.56 -5.39
CA ALA A 399 -9.61 8.94 -4.20
C ALA A 399 -10.48 9.76 -3.22
N ALA A 400 -11.25 10.71 -3.75
CA ALA A 400 -12.19 11.49 -2.96
C ALA A 400 -13.31 10.66 -2.33
N ARG A 401 -13.72 9.52 -2.93
CA ARG A 401 -14.66 8.57 -2.31
C ARG A 401 -14.00 7.77 -1.20
N ALA A 402 -12.77 7.31 -1.40
CA ALA A 402 -12.01 6.50 -0.45
C ALA A 402 -11.71 7.27 0.85
N GLY A 403 -11.36 8.55 0.75
CA GLY A 403 -11.08 9.41 1.92
C GLY A 403 -12.32 9.90 2.69
N ARG A 404 -13.54 9.64 2.21
CA ARG A 404 -14.76 10.05 2.93
C ARG A 404 -15.06 9.07 4.06
N ARG A 405 -15.01 9.56 5.29
CA ARG A 405 -15.48 8.84 6.47
C ARG A 405 -16.97 8.51 6.30
N ARG A 406 -17.31 7.22 6.19
CA ARG A 406 -18.72 6.80 6.30
C ARG A 406 -19.11 6.92 7.77
N ARG A 407 -20.03 7.84 8.09
CA ARG A 407 -20.70 7.84 9.39
C ARG A 407 -21.58 6.58 9.42
N GLY A 408 -21.08 5.53 10.07
CA GLY A 408 -21.83 4.34 10.41
C GLY A 408 -22.79 4.61 11.56
#